data_AF-A0A8T3LHG8-F1
#
_entry.id   AF-A0A8T3LHG8-F1
#
_cell.length_a   1.000
_cell.length_b   1.000
_cell.length_c   1.000
_cell.angle_alpha   90.00
_cell.angle_beta   90.00
_cell.angle_gamma   90.00
#
_symmetry.space_group_name_H-M   'P 1'
#
loop_
_entity.id
_entity.type
_entity.pdbx_description
1 polymer ?
#
loop_
_entity_poly.entity_id
_entity_poly.type
_entity_poly.pdbx_seq_one_letter_code
_entity_poly.pdbx_strand_id
1 'polypeptide(L)'
;MTTFIQLHLLTAYPAANLNRDDTGAPKTVVLGGATRLRVSSQSLKRAWRTSALFEQALAGHIGIRSGRIAREAATILIEKGIEDKKAIEWAAKIADYLG
;
A
#
# COMPACT_ATOMS: atom_id res chain seq x y z
N MET A 1 -33.36 -7.96 -0.67
CA MET A 1 -32.14 -7.28 -1.14
C MET A 1 -30.94 -8.13 -0.76
N THR A 2 -29.94 -8.27 -1.63
CA THR A 2 -28.68 -8.98 -1.33
C THR A 2 -27.65 -8.01 -0.76
N THR A 3 -26.78 -8.49 0.14
CA THR A 3 -25.74 -7.69 0.82
C THR A 3 -24.37 -7.78 0.16
N PHE A 4 -24.20 -8.67 -0.82
CA PHE A 4 -22.90 -8.97 -1.42
C PHE A 4 -22.89 -8.65 -2.91
N ILE A 5 -21.83 -7.97 -3.33
CA ILE A 5 -21.51 -7.71 -4.74
C ILE A 5 -20.29 -8.58 -5.10
N GLN A 6 -20.44 -9.42 -6.11
CA GLN A 6 -19.36 -10.25 -6.65
C GLN A 6 -18.92 -9.73 -8.01
N LEU A 7 -17.61 -9.54 -8.18
CA LEU A 7 -17.02 -9.07 -9.43
C LEU A 7 -16.07 -10.14 -9.97
N HIS A 8 -16.33 -10.58 -11.20
CA HIS A 8 -15.51 -11.57 -11.91
C HIS A 8 -14.97 -10.94 -13.19
N LEU A 9 -13.66 -11.00 -13.39
CA LEU A 9 -12.99 -10.38 -14.53
C LEU A 9 -12.06 -11.40 -15.21
N LEU A 10 -12.11 -11.41 -16.54
CA LEU A 10 -11.13 -12.09 -17.38
C LEU A 10 -10.38 -11.02 -18.16
N THR A 11 -9.07 -10.91 -17.94
CA THR A 11 -8.21 -9.91 -18.56
C THR A 11 -7.04 -10.59 -19.24
N ALA A 12 -6.90 -10.34 -20.53
CA ALA A 12 -5.72 -10.75 -21.30
C ALA A 12 -4.61 -9.71 -21.13
N TYR A 13 -3.38 -10.18 -20.96
CA TYR A 13 -2.19 -9.34 -20.93
C TYR A 13 -1.23 -9.77 -22.04
N PRO A 14 -0.53 -8.84 -22.70
CA PRO A 14 0.58 -9.19 -23.58
C PRO A 14 1.74 -9.79 -22.76
N ALA A 15 2.83 -10.17 -23.43
CA ALA A 15 4.05 -10.62 -22.76
C ALA A 15 4.55 -9.54 -21.76
N ALA A 16 4.36 -9.79 -20.46
CA ALA A 16 4.65 -8.83 -19.40
C ALA A 16 5.00 -9.52 -18.08
N ASN A 17 5.93 -8.94 -17.31
CA ASN A 17 6.24 -9.35 -15.94
C ASN A 17 5.48 -8.45 -14.93
N LEU A 18 4.15 -8.64 -14.85
CA LEU A 18 3.24 -7.78 -14.05
C LEU A 18 3.56 -7.78 -12.55
N ASN A 19 4.09 -8.89 -12.03
CA ASN A 19 4.39 -9.05 -10.62
C ASN A 19 5.46 -10.12 -10.45
N ARG A 20 6.55 -9.75 -9.78
CA ARG A 20 7.74 -10.59 -9.61
C ARG A 20 7.98 -10.99 -8.16
N ASP A 21 8.76 -12.04 -7.98
CA ASP A 21 9.33 -12.44 -6.70
C ASP A 21 10.63 -11.68 -6.39
N ASP A 22 11.31 -12.10 -5.33
CA ASP A 22 12.58 -11.55 -4.84
C ASP A 22 13.76 -11.82 -5.79
N THR A 23 13.69 -12.86 -6.62
CA THR A 23 14.69 -13.16 -7.66
C THR A 23 14.44 -12.38 -8.96
N GLY A 24 13.27 -11.76 -9.09
CA GLY A 24 12.85 -11.02 -10.27
C GLY A 24 12.03 -11.85 -11.26
N ALA A 25 11.84 -13.15 -11.01
CA ALA A 25 11.00 -14.02 -11.82
C ALA A 25 9.51 -13.68 -11.64
N PRO A 26 8.65 -13.88 -12.66
CA PRO A 26 7.22 -13.69 -12.51
C PRO A 26 6.66 -14.60 -11.41
N LYS A 27 5.77 -14.07 -10.57
CA LYS A 27 5.07 -14.89 -9.58
C LYS A 27 4.21 -15.92 -10.28
N THR A 28 4.28 -17.16 -9.82
CA THR A 28 3.49 -18.28 -10.35
C THR A 28 2.64 -18.94 -9.28
N VAL A 29 1.75 -19.84 -9.72
CA VAL A 29 0.99 -20.78 -8.88
C VAL A 29 0.69 -22.03 -9.70
N VAL A 30 0.61 -23.20 -9.06
CA VAL A 30 0.11 -24.42 -9.70
C VAL A 30 -1.40 -24.49 -9.50
N LEU A 31 -2.16 -24.55 -10.60
CA LEU A 31 -3.61 -24.66 -10.58
C LEU A 31 -4.08 -25.67 -11.63
N GLY A 32 -4.73 -26.74 -11.17
CA GLY A 32 -5.18 -27.83 -12.04
C GLY A 32 -4.03 -28.58 -12.71
N GLY A 33 -2.91 -28.77 -11.99
CA GLY A 33 -1.73 -29.49 -12.48
C GLY A 33 -0.80 -28.70 -13.41
N ALA A 34 -1.15 -27.47 -13.77
CA ALA A 34 -0.34 -26.60 -14.62
C ALA A 34 0.14 -25.34 -13.89
N THR A 35 1.37 -24.91 -14.20
CA THR A 35 1.92 -23.63 -13.71
C THR A 35 1.28 -22.46 -14.45
N ARG A 36 0.81 -21.47 -13.69
CA ARG A 36 0.19 -20.25 -14.22
C ARG A 36 0.87 -19.01 -13.64
N LEU A 37 0.93 -17.93 -14.41
CA LEU A 37 1.28 -16.61 -13.89
C LEU A 37 0.23 -16.17 -12.87
N ARG A 38 0.70 -15.53 -11.79
CA ARG A 38 -0.14 -15.03 -10.71
C ARG A 38 0.20 -13.58 -10.39
N VAL A 39 -0.80 -12.72 -10.45
CA VAL A 39 -0.73 -11.40 -9.86
C VAL A 39 -1.24 -11.48 -8.42
N SER A 40 -0.35 -11.28 -7.45
CA SER A 40 -0.73 -11.29 -6.03
C SER A 40 -1.77 -10.21 -5.70
N SER A 41 -2.72 -10.52 -4.81
CA SER A 41 -3.84 -9.64 -4.48
C SER A 41 -3.38 -8.28 -3.91
N GLN A 42 -2.29 -8.25 -3.16
CA GLN A 42 -1.69 -7.00 -2.66
C GLN A 42 -1.13 -6.10 -3.78
N SER A 43 -0.69 -6.67 -4.90
CA SER A 43 -0.22 -5.88 -6.04
C SER A 43 -1.40 -5.18 -6.72
N LEU A 44 -2.48 -5.93 -6.98
CA LEU A 44 -3.73 -5.39 -7.54
C LEU A 44 -4.34 -4.34 -6.62
N LYS A 45 -4.50 -4.64 -5.33
CA LYS A 45 -5.04 -3.69 -4.34
C LYS A 45 -4.23 -2.42 -4.25
N ARG A 46 -2.89 -2.50 -4.30
CA ARG A 46 -2.04 -1.31 -4.31
C ARG A 46 -2.24 -0.51 -5.61
N ALA A 47 -2.23 -1.17 -6.77
CA ALA A 47 -2.43 -0.52 -8.05
C ALA A 47 -3.77 0.23 -8.11
N TRP A 48 -4.84 -0.36 -7.58
CA TRP A 48 -6.13 0.33 -7.46
C TRP A 48 -6.05 1.50 -6.48
N ARG A 49 -5.54 1.27 -5.26
CA ARG A 49 -5.46 2.30 -4.21
C ARG A 49 -4.68 3.54 -4.63
N THR A 50 -3.62 3.38 -5.43
CA THR A 50 -2.78 4.49 -5.91
C THR A 50 -3.16 4.97 -7.30
N SER A 51 -4.30 4.54 -7.84
CA SER A 51 -4.80 5.05 -9.12
C SER A 51 -5.52 6.39 -8.93
N ALA A 52 -5.41 7.28 -9.91
CA ALA A 52 -6.09 8.58 -9.88
C ALA A 52 -7.62 8.44 -9.71
N LEU A 53 -8.22 7.42 -10.35
CA LEU A 53 -9.65 7.13 -10.23
C LEU A 53 -10.04 6.83 -8.78
N PHE A 54 -9.29 5.96 -8.09
CA PHE A 54 -9.57 5.61 -6.71
C PHE A 54 -9.34 6.79 -5.76
N GLU A 55 -8.29 7.57 -6.02
CA GLU A 55 -7.97 8.75 -5.23
C GLU A 55 -9.07 9.80 -5.30
N GLN A 56 -9.54 10.12 -6.51
CA GLN A 56 -10.65 11.04 -6.74
C GLN A 56 -11.95 10.53 -6.11
N ALA A 57 -12.24 9.24 -6.24
CA ALA A 57 -13.46 8.64 -5.70
C ALA A 57 -13.53 8.68 -4.17
N LEU A 58 -12.39 8.62 -3.47
CA LEU A 58 -12.37 8.67 -1.99
C LEU A 58 -12.23 10.08 -1.41
N ALA A 59 -12.01 11.13 -2.22
CA ALA A 59 -12.06 12.53 -1.79
C ALA A 59 -11.27 12.82 -0.49
N GLY A 60 -10.06 12.29 -0.36
CA GLY A 60 -9.20 12.48 0.82
C GLY A 60 -9.40 11.47 1.95
N HIS A 61 -10.39 10.58 1.89
CA HIS A 61 -10.59 9.50 2.86
C HIS A 61 -9.65 8.30 2.61
N ILE A 62 -8.35 8.57 2.53
CA ILE A 62 -7.32 7.58 2.19
C ILE A 62 -6.26 7.54 3.29
N GLY A 63 -6.18 6.43 4.02
CA GLY A 63 -5.08 6.21 4.98
C GLY A 63 -3.69 6.18 4.34
N ILE A 64 -2.68 6.73 5.00
CA ILE A 64 -1.30 6.69 4.53
C ILE A 64 -0.58 5.50 5.18
N ARG A 65 0.07 4.65 4.37
CA ARG A 65 0.93 3.57 4.88
C ARG A 65 2.38 4.07 4.91
N SER A 66 2.90 4.32 6.10
CA SER A 66 4.27 4.80 6.31
C SER A 66 4.90 4.08 7.51
N GLY A 67 6.20 3.80 7.42
CA GLY A 67 7.02 3.40 8.57
C GLY A 67 7.82 4.57 9.15
N ARG A 68 7.48 5.81 8.76
CA ARG A 68 8.22 7.03 9.10
C ARG A 68 7.43 7.93 10.06
N ILE A 69 6.59 7.33 10.90
CA ILE A 69 5.69 8.06 11.80
C ILE A 69 6.47 9.02 12.70
N ALA A 70 7.62 8.59 13.26
CA ALA A 70 8.49 9.46 14.05
C ALA A 70 8.95 10.71 13.27
N ARG A 71 9.38 10.53 12.02
CA ARG A 71 9.81 11.67 11.18
C ARG A 71 8.65 12.61 10.90
N GLU A 72 7.50 12.06 10.52
CA GLU A 72 6.30 12.85 10.18
C GLU A 72 5.79 13.63 11.40
N ALA A 73 5.76 13.01 12.58
CA ALA A 73 5.42 13.66 13.84
C ALA A 73 6.41 14.78 14.20
N ALA A 74 7.72 14.54 14.09
CA ALA A 74 8.73 15.56 14.36
C ALA A 74 8.58 16.77 13.44
N THR A 75 8.35 16.56 12.13
CA THR A 75 8.10 17.63 11.17
C THR A 75 6.89 18.48 11.57
N ILE A 76 5.78 17.85 11.95
CA ILE A 76 4.56 18.56 12.40
C ILE A 76 4.84 19.38 13.67
N LEU A 77 5.64 18.87 14.61
CA LEU A 77 5.98 19.58 15.84
C LEU A 77 6.86 20.81 15.56
N ILE A 78 7.86 20.67 14.69
CA ILE A 78 8.76 21.76 14.28
C ILE A 78 7.98 22.85 13.53
N GLU A 79 7.10 22.47 12.59
CA GLU A 79 6.23 23.41 11.88
C GLU A 79 5.30 24.20 12.81
N LYS A 80 4.96 23.62 13.97
CA LYS A 80 4.20 24.28 15.05
C LYS A 80 5.05 25.09 16.03
N GLY A 81 6.35 25.22 15.78
CA GLY A 81 7.27 26.07 16.55
C GLY A 81 7.95 25.38 17.74
N ILE A 82 7.95 24.05 17.79
CA ILE A 82 8.69 23.30 18.83
C ILE A 82 10.16 23.18 18.41
N GLU A 83 11.06 23.41 19.36
CA GLU A 83 12.51 23.23 19.20
C GLU A 83 12.86 21.82 18.69
N ASP A 84 13.69 21.74 17.64
CA ASP A 84 14.05 20.51 16.93
C ASP A 84 14.43 19.35 17.84
N LYS A 85 15.27 19.60 18.86
CA LYS A 85 15.73 18.55 19.78
C LYS A 85 14.58 17.94 20.57
N LYS A 86 13.63 18.77 21.03
CA LYS A 86 12.43 18.31 21.76
C LYS A 86 11.44 17.63 20.84
N ALA A 87 11.24 18.17 19.63
CA ALA A 87 10.36 17.59 18.63
C ALA A 87 10.77 16.16 18.27
N ILE A 88 12.07 15.94 18.05
CA ILE A 88 12.62 14.60 17.75
C ILE A 88 12.46 13.66 18.95
N GLU A 89 12.78 14.12 20.16
CA GLU A 89 12.64 13.30 21.38
C GLU A 89 11.19 12.85 21.60
N TRP A 90 10.22 13.75 21.45
CA TRP A 90 8.81 13.44 21.64
C TRP A 90 8.28 12.54 20.52
N ALA A 91 8.68 12.80 19.29
CA ALA A 91 8.29 11.97 18.16
C ALA A 91 8.83 10.53 18.26
N ALA A 92 10.04 10.34 18.82
CA ALA A 92 10.57 9.01 19.12
C ALA A 92 9.68 8.29 20.15
N LYS A 93 9.32 8.95 21.25
CA LYS A 93 8.40 8.37 22.27
C LYS A 93 7.03 8.03 21.70
N ILE A 94 6.50 8.85 20.78
CA ILE A 94 5.24 8.59 20.08
C ILE A 94 5.36 7.34 19.19
N ALA A 95 6.46 7.21 18.45
CA ALA A 95 6.68 6.05 17.59
C ALA A 95 6.87 4.77 18.41
N ASP A 96 7.65 4.80 19.50
CA ASP A 96 7.85 3.65 20.39
C ASP A 96 6.52 3.12 20.96
N TYR A 97 5.54 4.00 21.19
CA TYR A 97 4.21 3.60 21.64
C TYR A 97 3.37 2.91 20.53
N LEU A 98 3.59 3.27 19.26
CA LEU A 98 2.83 2.78 18.12
C LEU A 98 3.45 1.53 17.47
N GLY A 99 4.70 1.20 17.81
CA GLY A 99 5.49 0.10 17.22
C GLY A 99 6.17 0.47 15.92
#